data_AF-M7SZW3-F1
#
_entry.id   AF-M7SZW3-F1
#
_cell.length_a   1.000
_cell.length_b   1.000
_cell.length_c   1.000
_cell.angle_alpha   90.00
_cell.angle_beta   90.00
_cell.angle_gamma   90.00
#
_symmetry.space_group_name_H-M   'P 1'
#
loop_
_entity.id
_entity.type
_entity.pdbx_description
1 polymer ?
#
loop_
_entity_poly.entity_id
_entity_poly.type
_entity_poly.pdbx_seq_one_letter_code
_entity_poly.pdbx_strand_id
1 'polypeptide(L)'
;MEFNWRAQKILLAMSDNLDRRLIISKPSFRAIRQVMIGLKRSGEERAVAARYSKTWPPYRQDFDGLDAKRTPEGDYSRSVKAGILATQEGFPEDNYDRALDALGGTFSESPTIQTRSLPPKEWKDEKEQRNFFNLWAMKVRSTRNVNEAWRAFTGVSDVTPNFQVYGEMFLKLQAEELENEADVFPGDSRETFPVHQGSYSEYELARQSPPTVAELYDEMISRSVKPEGNCLIALVRNARTVEDGLRYLRDSHMDSASVNSIAPFKRPSHQALRRIPLLVFSSYIQLLCRLQPNRRGWHKFHPEELFRIRHAINLIKLRLTPDTTEGVTFRPPWHAVFRALARPHLCLTGNRPAENDAEALAIFDSLLPSVQKAVGIDPEIFMYYCRTIQKTAVSQLDQLQKSAENPYSKQFAATAAGEHAPLVAVREDVLTSVKELFATLTRPVEQQQQNGGGSGSGALLDVPPLLHNIVPAHLHTYMRTLAFLEDVDAMVDAMRWMLRNWAYVDEEAERQSSRGPALIAKTLCAFRIFAAGPGVITPEQAEELDALMGEAAKAGGWRWPEPDDLDHYVRSDLRGGTLRLQHRYHMRWFQEQQRRQQQQQNQIYRESVVDDEGPRAGAV
;
A
#
# COMPACT_ATOMS: atom_id res chain seq x y z
N MET A 1 -2.53 -9.21 11.75
CA MET A 1 -3.39 -9.57 12.90
C MET A 1 -4.40 -10.65 12.56
N GLU A 2 -4.94 -10.69 11.34
CA GLU A 2 -5.91 -11.72 10.91
C GLU A 2 -5.38 -13.16 11.03
N PHE A 3 -4.17 -13.45 10.55
CA PHE A 3 -3.54 -14.75 10.74
C PHE A 3 -3.37 -15.13 12.21
N ASN A 4 -2.97 -14.15 13.06
CA ASN A 4 -2.87 -14.36 14.50
C ASN A 4 -4.24 -14.70 15.10
N TRP A 5 -5.32 -14.06 14.64
CA TRP A 5 -6.67 -14.37 15.07
C TRP A 5 -7.13 -15.75 14.62
N ARG A 6 -6.86 -16.13 13.36
CA ARG A 6 -7.16 -17.48 12.85
C ARG A 6 -6.46 -18.55 13.67
N ALA A 7 -5.17 -18.37 13.95
CA ALA A 7 -4.39 -19.26 14.79
C ALA A 7 -4.96 -19.35 16.22
N GLN A 8 -5.31 -18.20 16.83
CA GLN A 8 -5.94 -18.16 18.15
C GLN A 8 -7.28 -18.90 18.17
N LYS A 9 -8.15 -18.72 17.16
CA LYS A 9 -9.42 -19.44 17.05
C LYS A 9 -9.23 -20.95 16.98
N ILE A 10 -8.28 -21.41 16.17
CA ILE A 10 -7.98 -22.85 16.04
C ILE A 10 -7.49 -23.41 17.38
N LEU A 11 -6.60 -22.70 18.06
CA LEU A 11 -6.10 -23.12 19.38
C LEU A 11 -7.20 -23.18 20.43
N LEU A 12 -8.11 -22.20 20.44
CA LEU A 12 -9.26 -22.19 21.35
C LEU A 12 -10.25 -23.33 21.03
N ALA A 13 -10.56 -23.56 19.76
CA ALA A 13 -11.43 -24.67 19.34
C ALA A 13 -10.80 -26.04 19.62
N MET A 14 -9.48 -26.18 19.46
CA MET A 14 -8.76 -27.39 19.83
C MET A 14 -8.86 -27.65 21.34
N SER A 15 -8.73 -26.60 22.17
CA SER A 15 -8.84 -26.70 23.63
C SER A 15 -10.19 -27.27 24.08
N ASP A 16 -11.27 -26.98 23.37
CA ASP A 16 -12.60 -27.50 23.71
C ASP A 16 -12.71 -29.02 23.57
N ASN A 17 -11.88 -29.63 22.73
CA ASN A 17 -11.84 -31.07 22.46
C ASN A 17 -10.80 -31.82 23.31
N LEU A 18 -10.06 -31.15 24.19
CA LEU A 18 -9.11 -31.78 25.10
C LEU A 18 -9.81 -32.25 26.38
N ASP A 19 -9.42 -33.42 26.90
CA ASP A 19 -9.90 -33.95 28.18
C ASP A 19 -9.73 -32.94 29.33
N ARG A 20 -8.68 -32.11 29.25
CA ARG A 20 -8.47 -30.95 30.11
C ARG A 20 -8.33 -29.70 29.24
N ARG A 21 -9.33 -28.82 29.33
CA ARG A 21 -9.32 -27.52 28.65
C ARG A 21 -8.13 -26.67 29.10
N LEU A 22 -7.58 -25.89 28.16
CA LEU A 22 -6.52 -24.94 28.45
C LEU A 22 -7.05 -23.81 29.35
N ILE A 23 -6.30 -23.50 30.40
CA ILE A 23 -6.63 -22.38 31.30
C ILE A 23 -6.22 -21.08 30.63
N ILE A 24 -7.16 -20.13 30.50
CA ILE A 24 -6.87 -18.81 29.96
C ILE A 24 -6.29 -17.93 31.06
N SER A 25 -4.98 -17.68 30.98
CA SER A 25 -4.26 -16.81 31.92
C SER A 25 -4.44 -15.31 31.58
N LYS A 26 -4.09 -14.41 32.49
CA LYS A 26 -4.06 -12.95 32.23
C LYS A 26 -3.26 -12.59 30.95
N PRO A 27 -2.03 -13.11 30.72
CA PRO A 27 -1.33 -12.92 29.44
C PRO A 27 -2.09 -13.44 28.22
N SER A 28 -2.84 -14.55 28.35
CA SER A 28 -3.67 -15.10 27.28
C SER A 28 -4.80 -14.14 26.89
N PHE A 29 -5.51 -13.58 27.88
CA PHE A 29 -6.52 -12.54 27.64
C PHE A 29 -5.91 -11.31 26.97
N ARG A 30 -4.73 -10.84 27.42
CA ARG A 30 -4.01 -9.75 26.77
C ARG A 30 -3.67 -10.05 25.32
N ALA A 31 -3.17 -11.25 25.02
CA ALA A 31 -2.84 -11.65 23.66
C ALA A 31 -4.08 -11.66 22.75
N ILE A 32 -5.24 -12.09 23.26
CA ILE A 32 -6.52 -12.02 22.54
C ILE A 32 -6.91 -10.56 22.28
N ARG A 33 -6.87 -9.70 23.30
CA ARG A 33 -7.20 -8.26 23.21
C ARG A 33 -6.30 -7.53 22.22
N GLN A 34 -5.00 -7.80 22.25
CA GLN A 34 -4.00 -7.23 21.34
C GLN A 34 -4.31 -7.55 19.87
N VAL A 35 -4.71 -8.78 19.58
CA VAL A 35 -5.14 -9.19 18.24
C VAL A 35 -6.44 -8.50 17.86
N MET A 36 -7.45 -8.51 18.74
CA MET A 36 -8.76 -7.89 18.50
C MET A 36 -8.67 -6.39 18.23
N ILE A 37 -7.74 -5.66 18.86
CA ILE A 37 -7.52 -4.23 18.61
C ILE A 37 -7.01 -3.99 17.19
N GLY A 38 -6.10 -4.84 16.69
CA GLY A 38 -5.54 -4.69 15.35
C GLY A 38 -6.34 -5.35 14.23
N LEU A 39 -7.49 -5.98 14.52
CA LEU A 39 -8.43 -6.45 13.51
C LEU A 39 -9.30 -5.31 12.99
N LYS A 40 -9.75 -5.40 11.74
CA LYS A 40 -10.79 -4.52 11.19
C LYS A 40 -12.05 -4.57 12.06
N ARG A 41 -12.76 -3.45 12.17
CA ARG A 41 -14.05 -3.38 12.88
C ARG A 41 -15.07 -4.36 12.29
N SER A 42 -15.80 -5.06 13.16
CA SER A 42 -16.97 -5.84 12.76
C SER A 42 -18.09 -4.92 12.29
N GLY A 43 -19.11 -5.47 11.63
CA GLY A 43 -20.31 -4.71 11.24
C GLY A 43 -20.96 -4.02 12.45
N GLU A 44 -21.04 -4.70 13.58
CA GLU A 44 -21.53 -4.13 14.85
C GLU A 44 -20.67 -2.99 15.36
N GLU A 45 -19.34 -3.14 15.38
CA GLU A 45 -18.41 -2.09 15.82
C GLU A 45 -18.47 -0.87 14.89
N ARG A 46 -18.70 -1.07 13.58
CA ARG A 46 -18.92 0.04 12.64
C ARG A 46 -20.25 0.74 12.89
N ALA A 47 -21.32 0.00 13.17
CA ALA A 47 -22.62 0.59 13.51
C ALA A 47 -22.55 1.42 14.80
N VAL A 48 -21.82 0.94 15.82
CA VAL A 48 -21.55 1.70 17.05
C VAL A 48 -20.71 2.95 16.74
N ALA A 49 -19.66 2.82 15.94
CA ALA A 49 -18.81 3.95 15.59
C ALA A 49 -19.56 5.08 14.88
N ALA A 50 -20.54 4.75 14.03
CA ALA A 50 -21.40 5.71 13.35
C ALA A 50 -22.31 6.52 14.30
N ARG A 51 -22.55 6.00 15.52
CA ARG A 51 -23.42 6.61 16.53
C ARG A 51 -22.69 7.52 17.50
N TYR A 52 -21.36 7.54 17.47
CA TYR A 52 -20.63 8.42 18.36
C TYR A 52 -20.85 9.89 17.97
N SER A 53 -21.12 10.69 18.98
CA SER A 53 -21.28 12.12 18.83
C SER A 53 -20.05 12.74 18.18
N LYS A 54 -20.33 13.82 17.47
CA LYS A 54 -19.31 14.62 16.82
C LYS A 54 -18.49 15.44 17.84
N THR A 55 -19.02 15.68 19.03
CA THR A 55 -18.34 16.38 20.12
C THR A 55 -17.33 15.50 20.88
N TRP A 56 -16.46 16.13 21.67
CA TRP A 56 -15.56 15.45 22.61
C TRP A 56 -15.95 15.74 24.07
N PRO A 57 -16.08 14.72 24.95
CA PRO A 57 -15.88 13.29 24.69
C PRO A 57 -16.90 12.67 23.71
N PRO A 58 -16.56 11.55 23.04
CA PRO A 58 -17.38 10.95 22.00
C PRO A 58 -18.52 10.13 22.62
N TYR A 59 -19.50 10.79 23.23
CA TYR A 59 -20.65 10.10 23.81
C TYR A 59 -21.53 9.48 22.72
N ARG A 60 -22.17 8.34 23.03
CA ARG A 60 -23.13 7.68 22.14
C ARG A 60 -24.36 8.58 21.92
N GLN A 61 -24.83 8.65 20.68
CA GLN A 61 -26.12 9.23 20.33
C GLN A 61 -27.10 8.11 19.97
N ASP A 62 -28.32 8.20 20.48
CA ASP A 62 -29.40 7.27 20.14
C ASP A 62 -30.14 7.85 18.92
N PHE A 63 -30.16 7.12 17.80
CA PHE A 63 -30.83 7.58 16.58
C PHE A 63 -32.27 7.07 16.46
N ASP A 64 -32.59 5.92 17.06
CA ASP A 64 -33.93 5.31 17.02
C ASP A 64 -34.36 4.71 18.38
N GLY A 65 -35.60 4.22 18.44
CA GLY A 65 -36.17 3.60 19.65
C GLY A 65 -35.64 2.20 19.97
N LEU A 66 -34.90 1.56 19.06
CA LEU A 66 -34.19 0.30 19.33
C LEU A 66 -32.85 0.58 20.02
N ASP A 67 -32.22 1.69 19.67
CA ASP A 67 -30.96 2.17 20.26
C ASP A 67 -31.14 2.58 21.72
N ALA A 68 -32.25 3.24 22.04
CA ALA A 68 -32.61 3.60 23.41
C ALA A 68 -32.75 2.36 24.34
N LYS A 69 -33.04 1.17 23.79
CA LYS A 69 -33.18 -0.08 24.55
C LYS A 69 -31.87 -0.86 24.67
N ARG A 70 -30.81 -0.44 23.98
CA ARG A 70 -29.53 -1.16 23.95
C ARG A 70 -28.71 -0.86 25.20
N THR A 71 -28.27 -1.90 25.89
CA THR A 71 -27.44 -1.73 27.09
C THR A 71 -26.04 -1.22 26.73
N PRO A 72 -25.37 -0.47 27.62
CA PRO A 72 -24.01 0.04 27.38
C PRO A 72 -23.01 -1.08 27.02
N GLU A 73 -23.20 -2.28 27.56
CA GLU A 73 -22.35 -3.46 27.29
C GLU A 73 -22.47 -3.96 25.84
N GLY A 74 -23.61 -3.70 25.21
CA GLY A 74 -23.86 -4.01 23.81
C GLY A 74 -22.96 -3.24 22.85
N ASP A 75 -22.42 -2.09 23.27
CA ASP A 75 -21.60 -1.19 22.45
C ASP A 75 -20.10 -1.37 22.64
N TYR A 76 -19.69 -2.17 23.63
CA TYR A 76 -18.29 -2.47 23.84
C TYR A 76 -17.69 -3.21 22.66
N SER A 77 -16.49 -2.79 22.26
CA SER A 77 -15.72 -3.48 21.25
C SER A 77 -15.34 -4.89 21.72
N ARG A 78 -14.97 -5.75 20.77
CA ARG A 78 -14.56 -7.13 21.08
C ARG A 78 -13.40 -7.18 22.09
N SER A 79 -12.46 -6.24 21.99
CA SER A 79 -11.32 -6.17 22.90
C SER A 79 -11.71 -5.77 24.32
N VAL A 80 -12.67 -4.84 24.45
CA VAL A 80 -13.19 -4.41 25.76
C VAL A 80 -13.95 -5.55 26.42
N LYS A 81 -14.82 -6.24 25.67
CA LYS A 81 -15.56 -7.42 26.16
C LYS A 81 -14.60 -8.50 26.68
N ALA A 82 -13.49 -8.74 25.99
CA ALA A 82 -12.45 -9.67 26.45
C ALA A 82 -11.73 -9.19 27.73
N GLY A 83 -11.57 -7.87 27.93
CA GLY A 83 -11.02 -7.30 29.17
C GLY A 83 -11.97 -7.43 30.37
N ILE A 84 -13.27 -7.20 30.14
CA ILE A 84 -14.32 -7.41 31.15
C ILE A 84 -14.35 -8.88 31.58
N LEU A 85 -14.29 -9.81 30.63
CA LEU A 85 -14.24 -11.24 30.92
C LEU A 85 -13.01 -11.60 31.76
N ALA A 86 -11.83 -11.06 31.45
CA ALA A 86 -10.63 -11.27 32.26
C ALA A 86 -10.81 -10.81 33.72
N THR A 87 -11.50 -9.68 33.92
CA THR A 87 -11.80 -9.16 35.25
C THR A 87 -12.80 -10.04 36.00
N GLN A 88 -13.82 -10.57 35.30
CA GLN A 88 -14.79 -11.51 35.85
C GLN A 88 -14.15 -12.84 36.29
N GLU A 89 -13.12 -13.30 35.56
CA GLU A 89 -12.28 -14.44 35.92
C GLU A 89 -11.31 -14.16 37.10
N GLY A 90 -11.37 -12.95 37.67
CA GLY A 90 -10.59 -12.57 38.85
C GLY A 90 -9.21 -11.99 38.57
N PHE A 91 -8.87 -11.67 37.31
CA PHE A 91 -7.62 -11.00 36.98
C PHE A 91 -7.74 -9.47 37.16
N PRO A 92 -6.95 -8.83 38.05
CA PRO A 92 -7.05 -7.40 38.29
C PRO A 92 -6.56 -6.59 37.09
N GLU A 93 -7.23 -5.48 36.81
CA GLU A 93 -6.85 -4.54 35.76
C GLU A 93 -5.63 -3.70 36.17
N ASP A 94 -4.68 -3.48 35.27
CA ASP A 94 -3.58 -2.53 35.45
C ASP A 94 -3.47 -1.51 34.31
N ASN A 95 -2.47 -0.63 34.38
CA ASN A 95 -2.31 0.44 33.38
C ASN A 95 -2.14 -0.08 31.94
N TYR A 96 -1.60 -1.28 31.75
CA TYR A 96 -1.49 -1.86 30.41
C TYR A 96 -2.86 -2.32 29.90
N ASP A 97 -3.65 -2.98 30.75
CA ASP A 97 -5.03 -3.37 30.40
C ASP A 97 -5.89 -2.15 30.09
N ARG A 98 -5.79 -1.10 30.92
CA ARG A 98 -6.46 0.19 30.69
C ARG A 98 -6.05 0.86 29.37
N ALA A 99 -4.78 0.70 28.96
CA ALA A 99 -4.31 1.23 27.68
C ALA A 99 -4.96 0.49 26.50
N LEU A 100 -5.21 -0.81 26.63
CA LEU A 100 -5.94 -1.60 25.64
C LEU A 100 -7.42 -1.22 25.61
N ASP A 101 -8.03 -0.87 26.74
CA ASP A 101 -9.41 -0.35 26.78
C ASP A 101 -9.51 1.01 26.09
N ALA A 102 -8.55 1.91 26.32
CA ALA A 102 -8.48 3.19 25.65
C ALA A 102 -8.43 3.03 24.12
N LEU A 103 -7.73 2.02 23.59
CA LEU A 103 -7.76 1.65 22.17
C LEU A 103 -9.09 0.97 21.77
N GLY A 104 -9.70 0.23 22.68
CA GLY A 104 -11.00 -0.42 22.50
C GLY A 104 -12.20 0.54 22.46
N GLY A 105 -12.01 1.82 22.76
CA GLY A 105 -13.06 2.84 22.77
C GLY A 105 -13.77 3.01 24.12
N THR A 106 -13.17 2.55 25.22
CA THR A 106 -13.69 2.77 26.57
C THR A 106 -12.56 3.07 27.54
N PHE A 107 -12.82 3.88 28.55
CA PHE A 107 -11.90 4.04 29.67
C PHE A 107 -12.66 4.56 30.88
N SER A 108 -12.28 4.11 32.08
CA SER A 108 -13.04 4.32 33.32
C SER A 108 -13.30 5.79 33.68
N GLU A 109 -12.49 6.73 33.20
CA GLU A 109 -12.64 8.17 33.49
C GLU A 109 -13.33 8.94 32.35
N SER A 110 -13.15 8.54 31.09
CA SER A 110 -13.71 9.24 29.91
C SER A 110 -13.71 8.33 28.69
N PRO A 111 -14.79 8.32 27.88
CA PRO A 111 -14.82 7.53 26.65
C PRO A 111 -13.76 8.02 25.65
N THR A 112 -13.21 7.09 24.89
CA THR A 112 -12.26 7.30 23.79
C THR A 112 -12.86 6.79 22.48
N ILE A 113 -12.28 7.14 21.33
CA ILE A 113 -12.70 6.50 20.08
C ILE A 113 -12.01 5.13 19.94
N GLN A 114 -12.78 4.14 19.50
CA GLN A 114 -12.22 2.84 19.15
C GLN A 114 -11.12 3.02 18.08
N THR A 115 -9.90 2.56 18.32
CA THR A 115 -8.76 2.82 17.42
C THR A 115 -8.03 1.55 17.04
N ARG A 116 -7.98 1.28 15.74
CA ARG A 116 -7.30 0.13 15.14
C ARG A 116 -5.82 0.43 15.03
N SER A 117 -5.03 -0.27 15.82
CA SER A 117 -3.58 -0.09 15.83
C SER A 117 -2.85 -1.35 16.29
N LEU A 118 -1.53 -1.37 16.13
CA LEU A 118 -0.70 -2.33 16.85
C LEU A 118 -0.73 -1.98 18.35
N PRO A 119 -0.81 -2.99 19.23
CA PRO A 119 -0.82 -2.74 20.67
C PRO A 119 0.49 -2.06 21.12
N PRO A 120 0.45 -1.25 22.19
CA PRO A 120 1.66 -0.69 22.78
C PRO A 120 2.55 -1.82 23.32
N LYS A 121 3.85 -1.55 23.43
CA LYS A 121 4.77 -2.48 24.07
C LYS A 121 4.42 -2.60 25.55
N GLU A 122 4.16 -3.81 26.04
CA GLU A 122 4.04 -4.10 27.46
C GLU A 122 5.42 -3.96 28.13
N TRP A 123 5.51 -3.11 29.16
CA TRP A 123 6.69 -3.03 30.00
C TRP A 123 6.50 -3.92 31.23
N LYS A 124 7.54 -4.66 31.61
CA LYS A 124 7.54 -5.59 32.74
C LYS A 124 8.68 -5.25 33.70
N ASP A 125 8.66 -5.88 34.86
CA ASP A 125 9.70 -5.80 35.88
C ASP A 125 9.96 -4.33 36.30
N GLU A 126 11.22 -3.94 36.43
CA GLU A 126 11.64 -2.57 36.81
C GLU A 126 11.07 -1.45 35.91
N LYS A 127 10.59 -1.79 34.70
CA LYS A 127 10.05 -0.81 33.75
C LYS A 127 8.52 -0.79 33.72
N GLU A 128 7.83 -1.57 34.55
CA GLU A 128 6.37 -1.68 34.57
C GLU A 128 5.66 -0.33 34.76
N GLN A 129 6.24 0.58 35.54
CA GLN A 129 5.72 1.94 35.72
C GLN A 129 5.56 2.71 34.40
N ARG A 130 6.32 2.34 33.35
CA ARG A 130 6.18 2.94 32.01
C ARG A 130 4.84 2.61 31.33
N ASN A 131 4.10 1.63 31.83
CA ASN A 131 2.74 1.36 31.36
C ASN A 131 1.76 2.49 31.69
N PHE A 132 2.03 3.33 32.70
CA PHE A 132 1.28 4.56 32.92
C PHE A 132 1.33 5.48 31.69
N PHE A 133 2.52 5.64 31.11
CA PHE A 133 2.70 6.44 29.90
C PHE A 133 2.14 5.74 28.65
N ASN A 134 2.06 4.40 28.62
CA ASN A 134 1.31 3.70 27.57
C ASN A 134 -0.17 4.07 27.61
N LEU A 135 -0.79 4.05 28.80
CA LEU A 135 -2.18 4.47 28.94
C LEU A 135 -2.39 5.90 28.45
N TRP A 136 -1.55 6.83 28.91
CA TRP A 136 -1.65 8.23 28.48
C TRP A 136 -1.45 8.40 26.97
N ALA A 137 -0.43 7.76 26.39
CA ALA A 137 -0.18 7.79 24.96
C ALA A 137 -1.34 7.19 24.16
N MET A 138 -1.96 6.09 24.63
CA MET A 138 -3.12 5.50 23.97
C MET A 138 -4.38 6.37 24.10
N LYS A 139 -4.56 7.11 25.20
CA LYS A 139 -5.62 8.14 25.30
C LYS A 139 -5.44 9.21 24.23
N VAL A 140 -4.22 9.68 23.99
CA VAL A 140 -3.91 10.67 22.92
C VAL A 140 -4.15 10.07 21.53
N ARG A 141 -3.70 8.82 21.30
CA ARG A 141 -3.91 8.12 20.02
C ARG A 141 -5.40 7.95 19.71
N SER A 142 -6.19 7.54 20.70
CA SER A 142 -7.63 7.26 20.61
C SER A 142 -8.51 8.52 20.64
N THR A 143 -8.10 9.55 19.92
CA THR A 143 -8.84 10.80 19.68
C THR A 143 -9.11 10.96 18.19
N ARG A 144 -10.07 11.79 17.78
CA ARG A 144 -10.41 11.98 16.36
C ARG A 144 -9.48 12.96 15.66
N ASN A 145 -9.11 14.04 16.34
CA ASN A 145 -8.39 15.17 15.76
C ASN A 145 -7.30 15.71 16.70
N VAL A 146 -6.55 16.70 16.21
CA VAL A 146 -5.40 17.26 16.94
C VAL A 146 -5.82 18.00 18.21
N ASN A 147 -6.97 18.69 18.20
CA ASN A 147 -7.45 19.45 19.37
C ASN A 147 -7.86 18.52 20.53
N GLU A 148 -8.57 17.44 20.21
CA GLU A 148 -8.92 16.40 21.18
C GLU A 148 -7.66 15.71 21.73
N ALA A 149 -6.70 15.40 20.86
CA ALA A 149 -5.42 14.85 21.25
C ALA A 149 -4.65 15.78 22.18
N TRP A 150 -4.67 17.08 21.92
CA TRP A 150 -4.03 18.07 22.77
C TRP A 150 -4.67 18.15 24.15
N ARG A 151 -6.00 18.14 24.23
CA ARG A 151 -6.72 18.07 25.52
C ARG A 151 -6.36 16.80 26.31
N ALA A 152 -6.25 15.65 25.63
CA ALA A 152 -5.80 14.41 26.25
C ALA A 152 -4.31 14.45 26.65
N PHE A 153 -3.49 15.17 25.88
CA PHE A 153 -2.07 15.38 26.15
C PHE A 153 -1.85 16.29 27.36
N THR A 154 -2.63 17.36 27.55
CA THR A 154 -2.49 18.27 28.70
C THR A 154 -3.34 17.88 29.91
N GLY A 155 -4.16 16.84 29.81
CA GLY A 155 -5.11 16.44 30.84
C GLY A 155 -4.49 15.89 32.13
N VAL A 156 -3.18 15.61 32.14
CA VAL A 156 -2.42 15.22 33.33
C VAL A 156 -1.48 16.37 33.69
N SER A 157 -1.80 17.12 34.75
CA SER A 157 -1.08 18.35 35.13
C SER A 157 0.23 18.12 35.88
N ASP A 158 0.29 17.05 36.68
CA ASP A 158 1.33 16.92 37.71
C ASP A 158 2.52 16.06 37.26
N VAL A 159 2.45 15.47 36.07
CA VAL A 159 3.45 14.54 35.53
C VAL A 159 3.95 15.05 34.19
N THR A 160 5.27 15.12 34.01
CA THR A 160 5.85 15.50 32.72
C THR A 160 5.63 14.37 31.70
N PRO A 161 5.09 14.66 30.50
CA PRO A 161 4.94 13.66 29.44
C PRO A 161 6.30 13.06 29.07
N ASN A 162 6.35 11.75 28.86
CA ASN A 162 7.56 11.09 28.37
C ASN A 162 7.55 10.94 26.84
N PHE A 163 8.63 10.41 26.27
CA PHE A 163 8.75 10.22 24.82
C PHE A 163 7.62 9.38 24.19
N GLN A 164 6.96 8.48 24.94
CA GLN A 164 5.82 7.70 24.43
C GLN A 164 4.62 8.61 24.16
N VAL A 165 4.32 9.52 25.09
CA VAL A 165 3.20 10.46 24.99
C VAL A 165 3.47 11.52 23.93
N TYR A 166 4.68 12.12 23.94
CA TYR A 166 5.11 13.04 22.88
C TYR A 166 5.05 12.39 21.49
N GLY A 167 5.48 11.13 21.37
CA GLY A 167 5.47 10.41 20.10
C GLY A 167 4.08 10.30 19.48
N GLU A 168 3.04 10.00 20.28
CA GLU A 168 1.67 9.97 19.77
C GLU A 168 1.13 11.36 19.45
N MET A 169 1.52 12.40 20.21
CA MET A 169 1.13 13.78 19.91
C MET A 169 1.75 14.28 18.60
N PHE A 170 3.04 14.01 18.35
CA PHE A 170 3.68 14.34 17.08
C PHE A 170 3.05 13.62 15.90
N LEU A 171 2.74 12.32 16.07
CA LEU A 171 2.03 11.55 15.04
C LEU A 171 0.67 12.19 14.72
N LYS A 172 -0.03 12.74 15.72
CA LYS A 172 -1.30 13.43 15.52
C LYS A 172 -1.14 14.78 14.82
N LEU A 173 -0.16 15.58 15.22
CA LEU A 173 0.15 16.88 14.61
C LEU A 173 0.59 16.78 13.15
N GLN A 174 1.21 15.65 12.78
CA GLN A 174 1.72 15.39 11.44
C GLN A 174 0.75 14.60 10.57
N ALA A 175 -0.37 14.14 11.11
CA ALA A 175 -1.37 13.39 10.36
C ALA A 175 -2.14 14.33 9.42
N GLU A 176 -2.41 13.84 8.21
CA GLU A 176 -3.25 14.56 7.25
C GLU A 176 -4.71 14.57 7.74
N GLU A 177 -5.44 15.63 7.43
CA GLU A 177 -6.88 15.72 7.68
C GLU A 177 -7.62 15.12 6.48
N LEU A 178 -8.49 14.15 6.74
CA LEU A 178 -9.38 13.59 5.71
C LEU A 178 -10.61 14.47 5.54
N GLU A 179 -10.92 14.83 4.29
CA GLU A 179 -12.27 15.26 3.94
C GLU A 179 -13.22 14.07 4.12
N ASN A 180 -14.47 14.30 4.57
CA ASN A 180 -15.40 13.24 4.97
C ASN A 180 -15.61 12.18 3.87
N GLU A 181 -14.81 11.12 3.87
CA GLU A 181 -15.01 9.94 3.03
C GLU A 181 -16.06 9.03 3.66
N ALA A 182 -17.07 8.63 2.88
CA ALA A 182 -18.26 7.94 3.38
C ALA A 182 -18.01 6.55 4.03
N ASP A 183 -16.81 5.96 3.87
CA ASP A 183 -16.52 4.57 4.30
C ASP A 183 -15.46 4.46 5.42
N VAL A 184 -14.86 5.58 5.85
CA VAL A 184 -13.78 5.62 6.85
C VAL A 184 -14.27 6.30 8.13
N PHE A 185 -14.12 5.62 9.27
CA PHE A 185 -14.47 6.17 10.57
C PHE A 185 -13.24 6.58 11.38
N PRO A 186 -13.39 7.55 12.32
CA PRO A 186 -12.33 7.90 13.25
C PRO A 186 -11.73 6.69 13.94
N GLY A 187 -10.40 6.53 13.88
CA GLY A 187 -9.67 5.40 14.47
C GLY A 187 -9.50 4.18 13.56
N ASP A 188 -10.04 4.17 12.34
CA ASP A 188 -9.72 3.15 11.33
C ASP A 188 -8.33 3.38 10.70
N SER A 189 -7.94 4.65 10.53
CA SER A 189 -6.63 5.07 10.01
C SER A 189 -5.91 5.99 11.00
N ARG A 190 -4.69 6.43 10.63
CA ARG A 190 -3.91 7.41 11.39
C ARG A 190 -4.28 8.86 11.08
N GLU A 191 -5.10 9.10 10.06
CA GLU A 191 -5.51 10.44 9.66
C GLU A 191 -6.41 11.08 10.72
N THR A 192 -6.50 12.41 10.65
CA THR A 192 -7.37 13.20 11.50
C THR A 192 -8.66 13.52 10.75
N PHE A 193 -9.72 13.80 11.50
CA PHE A 193 -11.00 14.22 10.93
C PHE A 193 -11.28 15.67 11.35
N PRO A 194 -12.11 16.39 10.58
CA PRO A 194 -12.39 17.78 10.84
C PRO A 194 -12.88 18.01 12.28
N VAL A 195 -12.38 19.07 12.90
CA VAL A 195 -12.82 19.49 14.23
C VAL A 195 -14.26 19.94 14.13
N HIS A 196 -15.13 19.36 14.95
CA HIS A 196 -16.48 19.87 15.06
C HIS A 196 -16.46 21.17 15.85
N GLN A 197 -16.52 22.26 15.10
CA GLN A 197 -16.82 23.59 15.61
C GLN A 197 -18.29 23.57 16.04
N GLY A 198 -18.57 23.19 17.29
CA GLY A 198 -19.80 23.66 17.93
C GLY A 198 -19.81 25.20 17.98
N SER A 199 -20.77 25.80 18.67
CA SER A 199 -20.88 27.26 18.85
C SER A 199 -19.74 27.90 19.69
N TYR A 200 -18.49 27.43 19.55
CA TYR A 200 -17.30 28.00 20.14
C TYR A 200 -16.90 29.27 19.39
N SER A 201 -16.46 30.27 20.13
CA SER A 201 -15.86 31.46 19.53
C SER A 201 -14.49 31.14 18.92
N GLU A 202 -14.05 31.92 17.93
CA GLU A 202 -12.70 31.81 17.35
C GLU A 202 -11.60 31.93 18.42
N TYR A 203 -11.85 32.74 19.46
CA TYR A 203 -10.94 32.91 20.58
C TYR A 203 -10.80 31.63 21.43
N GLU A 204 -11.90 30.94 21.71
CA GLU A 204 -11.87 29.67 22.45
C GLU A 204 -11.20 28.56 21.66
N LEU A 205 -11.36 28.56 20.34
CA LEU A 205 -10.66 27.65 19.43
C LEU A 205 -9.15 27.92 19.42
N ALA A 206 -8.75 29.19 19.34
CA ALA A 206 -7.34 29.58 19.39
C ALA A 206 -6.68 29.21 20.73
N ARG A 207 -7.36 29.46 21.86
CA ARG A 207 -6.85 29.09 23.20
C ARG A 207 -6.62 27.58 23.37
N GLN A 208 -7.41 26.78 22.67
CA GLN A 208 -7.36 25.31 22.75
C GLN A 208 -6.51 24.68 21.64
N SER A 209 -5.96 25.51 20.75
CA SER A 209 -5.15 25.04 19.64
C SER A 209 -3.81 24.51 20.17
N PRO A 210 -3.35 23.36 19.67
CA PRO A 210 -2.07 22.80 20.03
C PRO A 210 -0.90 23.66 19.49
N PRO A 211 0.28 23.56 20.11
CA PRO A 211 1.51 24.09 19.54
C PRO A 211 1.85 23.40 18.21
N THR A 212 2.68 24.08 17.40
CA THR A 212 3.26 23.47 16.21
C THR A 212 4.23 22.35 16.57
N VAL A 213 4.57 21.49 15.59
CA VAL A 213 5.55 20.41 15.79
C VAL A 213 6.91 20.95 16.27
N ALA A 214 7.35 22.09 15.75
CA ALA A 214 8.62 22.70 16.13
C ALA A 214 8.58 23.23 17.58
N GLU A 215 7.52 23.95 17.95
CA GLU A 215 7.34 24.47 19.31
C GLU A 215 7.23 23.36 20.35
N LEU A 216 6.41 22.33 20.08
CA LEU A 216 6.28 21.18 20.97
C LEU A 216 7.59 20.38 21.09
N TYR A 217 8.37 20.33 20.02
CA TYR A 217 9.68 19.69 20.03
C TYR A 217 10.70 20.47 20.86
N ASP A 218 10.75 21.79 20.69
CA ASP A 218 11.61 22.65 21.51
C ASP A 218 11.21 22.58 23.00
N GLU A 219 9.91 22.52 23.30
CA GLU A 219 9.40 22.28 24.64
C GLU A 219 9.87 20.92 25.20
N MET A 220 9.72 19.84 24.43
CA MET A 220 10.14 18.49 24.80
C MET A 220 11.63 18.46 25.19
N ILE A 221 12.49 19.09 24.37
CA ILE A 221 13.93 19.18 24.62
C ILE A 221 14.23 20.06 25.83
N SER A 222 13.53 21.20 26.00
CA SER A 222 13.71 22.08 27.16
C SER A 222 13.39 21.37 28.50
N ARG A 223 12.43 20.45 28.48
CA ARG A 223 12.08 19.58 29.61
C ARG A 223 13.03 18.39 29.76
N SER A 224 14.15 18.37 29.03
CA SER A 224 15.16 17.31 29.04
C SER A 224 14.63 15.92 28.62
N VAL A 225 13.53 15.87 27.86
CA VAL A 225 13.00 14.62 27.31
C VAL A 225 13.58 14.42 25.92
N LYS A 226 14.36 13.36 25.73
CA LYS A 226 14.98 13.06 24.43
C LYS A 226 14.08 12.19 23.54
N PRO A 227 14.12 12.36 22.21
CA PRO A 227 13.36 11.51 21.30
C PRO A 227 13.97 10.11 21.24
N GLU A 228 13.13 9.09 21.48
CA GLU A 228 13.51 7.68 21.45
C GLU A 228 12.44 6.81 20.77
N GLY A 229 12.85 5.62 20.32
CA GLY A 229 11.95 4.59 19.82
C GLY A 229 11.01 5.09 18.72
N ASN A 230 9.71 4.84 18.90
CA ASN A 230 8.69 5.25 17.94
C ASN A 230 8.54 6.78 17.79
N CYS A 231 8.85 7.55 18.84
CA CYS A 231 8.82 9.01 18.78
C CYS A 231 9.88 9.54 17.82
N LEU A 232 11.13 9.08 17.96
CA LEU A 232 12.21 9.45 17.04
C LEU A 232 11.91 9.02 15.60
N ILE A 233 11.41 7.80 15.41
CA ILE A 233 11.03 7.28 14.08
C ILE A 233 9.95 8.16 13.43
N ALA A 234 8.93 8.57 14.18
CA ALA A 234 7.86 9.43 13.69
C ALA A 234 8.39 10.81 13.29
N LEU A 235 9.17 11.44 14.17
CA LEU A 235 9.78 12.75 13.94
C LEU A 235 10.66 12.76 12.68
N VAL A 236 11.57 11.79 12.55
CA VAL A 236 12.48 11.71 11.40
C VAL A 236 11.73 11.43 10.10
N ARG A 237 10.78 10.48 10.09
CA ARG A 237 10.02 10.11 8.90
C ARG A 237 9.22 11.30 8.33
N ASN A 238 8.64 12.11 9.22
CA ASN A 238 7.75 13.22 8.88
C ASN A 238 8.43 14.60 8.93
N ALA A 239 9.76 14.65 9.07
CA ALA A 239 10.53 15.89 9.10
C ALA A 239 10.33 16.73 7.83
N ARG A 240 10.24 18.06 7.94
CA ARG A 240 10.00 18.93 6.77
C ARG A 240 11.25 19.09 5.90
N THR A 241 12.41 19.01 6.52
CA THR A 241 13.72 19.14 5.87
C THR A 241 14.65 17.99 6.26
N VAL A 242 15.76 17.81 5.54
CA VAL A 242 16.77 16.81 5.90
C VAL A 242 17.49 17.25 7.19
N GLU A 243 17.64 18.55 7.37
CA GLU A 243 18.27 19.21 8.50
C GLU A 243 17.48 18.97 9.79
N ASP A 244 16.14 19.07 9.75
CA ASP A 244 15.27 18.71 10.87
C ASP A 244 15.42 17.23 11.23
N GLY A 245 15.42 16.36 10.22
CA GLY A 245 15.66 14.92 10.44
C GLY A 245 17.00 14.65 11.13
N LEU A 246 18.07 15.31 10.68
CA LEU A 246 19.39 15.22 11.30
C LEU A 246 19.45 15.88 12.67
N ARG A 247 18.67 16.93 12.93
CA ARG A 247 18.53 17.56 14.24
C ARG A 247 17.92 16.57 15.23
N TYR A 248 16.79 15.96 14.88
CA TYR A 248 16.13 14.96 15.73
C TYR A 248 17.04 13.78 16.07
N LEU A 249 17.85 13.34 15.11
CA LEU A 249 18.84 12.29 15.34
C LEU A 249 19.97 12.73 16.28
N ARG A 250 20.47 13.97 16.14
CA ARG A 250 21.54 14.53 16.99
C ARG A 250 21.08 14.71 18.45
N ASP A 251 19.85 15.14 18.64
CA ASP A 251 19.27 15.40 19.96
C ASP A 251 18.82 14.10 20.68
N SER A 252 18.85 12.96 19.98
CA SER A 252 18.55 11.63 20.53
C SER A 252 19.73 11.02 21.33
N HIS A 253 19.58 9.77 21.77
CA HIS A 253 20.65 9.02 22.44
C HIS A 253 21.70 8.41 21.47
N MET A 254 21.71 8.85 20.22
CA MET A 254 22.60 8.32 19.18
C MET A 254 23.99 8.98 19.19
N ASP A 255 24.99 8.22 18.74
CA ASP A 255 26.37 8.71 18.56
C ASP A 255 26.40 9.82 17.49
N SER A 256 26.81 11.02 17.88
CA SER A 256 26.84 12.20 16.99
C SER A 256 27.74 11.99 15.78
N ALA A 257 28.83 11.20 15.91
CA ALA A 257 29.71 10.87 14.78
C ALA A 257 28.97 10.01 13.72
N SER A 258 28.24 8.99 14.16
CA SER A 258 27.39 8.18 13.28
C SER A 258 26.31 9.03 12.59
N VAL A 259 25.65 9.94 13.32
CA VAL A 259 24.62 10.82 12.74
C VAL A 259 25.21 11.80 11.71
N ASN A 260 26.37 12.39 11.99
CA ASN A 260 27.02 13.31 11.05
C ASN A 260 27.50 12.58 9.78
N SER A 261 27.81 11.28 9.88
CA SER A 261 28.30 10.49 8.76
C SER A 261 27.24 10.16 7.70
N ILE A 262 25.94 10.21 8.04
CA ILE A 262 24.82 9.91 7.12
C ILE A 262 24.28 11.13 6.37
N ALA A 263 24.78 12.32 6.68
CA ALA A 263 24.41 13.56 5.99
C ALA A 263 24.67 13.46 4.47
N PRO A 264 23.94 14.24 3.65
CA PRO A 264 24.16 14.28 2.19
C PRO A 264 25.64 14.48 1.85
N PHE A 265 26.10 13.82 0.78
CA PHE A 265 27.49 13.84 0.27
C PHE A 265 28.58 13.30 1.20
N LYS A 266 28.24 12.85 2.42
CA LYS A 266 29.16 12.10 3.27
C LYS A 266 29.16 10.62 2.88
N ARG A 267 30.29 9.96 3.13
CA ARG A 267 30.45 8.51 2.95
C ARG A 267 30.68 7.89 4.32
N PRO A 268 29.64 7.38 4.98
CA PRO A 268 29.81 6.71 6.26
C PRO A 268 30.59 5.40 6.10
N SER A 269 31.14 4.87 7.18
CA SER A 269 31.63 3.49 7.22
C SER A 269 30.46 2.54 7.53
N HIS A 270 30.58 1.28 7.12
CA HIS A 270 29.60 0.25 7.48
C HIS A 270 29.38 0.18 9.01
N GLN A 271 30.46 0.32 9.79
CA GLN A 271 30.42 0.27 11.25
C GLN A 271 29.66 1.48 11.85
N ALA A 272 29.81 2.68 11.27
CA ALA A 272 29.06 3.86 11.68
C ALA A 272 27.55 3.70 11.43
N LEU A 273 27.17 3.06 10.31
CA LEU A 273 25.77 2.78 9.99
C LEU A 273 25.15 1.72 10.91
N ARG A 274 25.91 0.69 11.30
CA ARG A 274 25.43 -0.36 12.22
C ARG A 274 25.07 0.16 13.60
N ARG A 275 25.70 1.25 14.06
CA ARG A 275 25.35 1.91 15.34
C ARG A 275 23.96 2.54 15.33
N ILE A 276 23.39 2.79 14.15
CA ILE A 276 22.06 3.38 14.01
C ILE A 276 21.02 2.25 14.07
N PRO A 277 19.98 2.30 14.92
CA PRO A 277 18.92 1.30 14.92
C PRO A 277 18.23 1.16 13.56
N LEU A 278 17.92 -0.08 13.15
CA LEU A 278 17.37 -0.39 11.80
C LEU A 278 16.13 0.43 11.43
N LEU A 279 15.18 0.58 12.36
CA LEU A 279 13.95 1.35 12.12
C LEU A 279 14.21 2.85 11.99
N VAL A 280 15.18 3.38 12.74
CA VAL A 280 15.59 4.79 12.64
C VAL A 280 16.28 5.02 11.29
N PHE A 281 17.18 4.12 10.89
CA PHE A 281 17.80 4.16 9.55
C PHE A 281 16.75 4.13 8.44
N SER A 282 15.78 3.21 8.52
CA SER A 282 14.66 3.14 7.57
C SER A 282 13.86 4.43 7.53
N SER A 283 13.58 5.06 8.68
CA SER A 283 12.87 6.35 8.73
C SER A 283 13.63 7.49 8.04
N TYR A 284 14.96 7.52 8.17
CA TYR A 284 15.80 8.50 7.48
C TYR A 284 15.85 8.23 5.96
N ILE A 285 15.91 6.97 5.53
CA ILE A 285 15.79 6.62 4.12
C ILE A 285 14.43 7.04 3.55
N GLN A 286 13.34 6.82 4.29
CA GLN A 286 12.00 7.27 3.91
C GLN A 286 11.92 8.79 3.81
N LEU A 287 12.59 9.52 4.71
CA LEU A 287 12.70 10.99 4.65
C LEU A 287 13.37 11.43 3.34
N LEU A 288 14.55 10.89 3.01
CA LEU A 288 15.27 11.21 1.77
C LEU A 288 14.41 10.94 0.52
N CYS A 289 13.76 9.77 0.48
CA CYS A 289 12.88 9.36 -0.60
C CYS A 289 11.62 10.24 -0.72
N ARG A 290 11.04 10.69 0.40
CA ARG A 290 9.87 11.58 0.41
C ARG A 290 10.23 12.98 -0.08
N LEU A 291 11.34 13.53 0.41
CA LEU A 291 11.83 14.86 0.06
C LEU A 291 12.43 14.93 -1.35
N GLN A 292 12.60 13.83 -2.08
CA GLN A 292 12.98 13.90 -3.49
C GLN A 292 11.96 14.78 -4.27
N PRO A 293 12.43 15.79 -5.02
CA PRO A 293 11.56 16.75 -5.69
C PRO A 293 10.71 16.11 -6.79
N ASN A 294 9.51 16.68 -6.98
CA ASN A 294 8.65 16.39 -8.12
C ASN A 294 8.73 17.55 -9.13
N ARG A 295 8.91 17.24 -10.42
CA ARG A 295 8.92 18.23 -11.50
C ARG A 295 7.49 18.51 -11.98
N ARG A 296 6.80 19.43 -11.29
CA ARG A 296 5.47 19.95 -11.69
C ARG A 296 5.54 21.28 -12.46
N GLY A 297 6.73 21.84 -12.63
CA GLY A 297 6.95 23.12 -13.31
C GLY A 297 8.40 23.29 -13.74
N TRP A 298 8.77 24.53 -14.07
CA TRP A 298 10.09 24.90 -14.63
C TRP A 298 11.15 25.23 -13.57
N HIS A 299 10.89 24.93 -12.30
CA HIS A 299 11.81 25.22 -11.21
C HIS A 299 13.11 24.39 -11.32
N LYS A 300 14.26 25.05 -11.14
CA LYS A 300 15.56 24.38 -11.08
C LYS A 300 15.85 23.94 -9.66
N PHE A 301 16.12 22.65 -9.47
CA PHE A 301 16.46 22.10 -8.16
C PHE A 301 17.98 22.11 -7.94
N HIS A 302 18.39 22.28 -6.69
CA HIS A 302 19.81 22.17 -6.35
C HIS A 302 20.29 20.72 -6.51
N PRO A 303 21.57 20.49 -6.89
CA PRO A 303 22.10 19.13 -7.05
C PRO A 303 21.96 18.25 -5.81
N GLU A 304 22.02 18.85 -4.62
CA GLU A 304 21.80 18.18 -3.33
C GLU A 304 20.41 17.56 -3.19
N GLU A 305 19.40 18.25 -3.71
CA GLU A 305 18.01 17.81 -3.66
C GLU A 305 17.76 16.67 -4.64
N LEU A 306 18.40 16.74 -5.81
CA LEU A 306 18.32 15.71 -6.84
C LEU A 306 19.04 14.42 -6.43
N PHE A 307 20.06 14.52 -5.56
CA PHE A 307 20.87 13.37 -5.15
C PHE A 307 20.26 12.53 -4.01
N ARG A 308 19.14 12.92 -3.39
CA ARG A 308 18.59 12.27 -2.17
C ARG A 308 18.33 10.77 -2.33
N ILE A 309 17.66 10.34 -3.40
CA ILE A 309 17.41 8.90 -3.67
C ILE A 309 18.72 8.14 -3.95
N ARG A 310 19.64 8.72 -4.72
CA ARG A 310 20.94 8.09 -5.01
C ARG A 310 21.77 7.94 -3.72
N HIS A 311 21.75 8.94 -2.85
CA HIS A 311 22.34 8.87 -1.51
C HIS A 311 21.70 7.76 -0.68
N ALA A 312 20.36 7.68 -0.66
CA ALA A 312 19.64 6.61 0.03
C ALA A 312 20.05 5.21 -0.47
N ILE A 313 20.15 5.01 -1.78
CA ILE A 313 20.61 3.74 -2.38
C ILE A 313 22.03 3.40 -1.90
N ASN A 314 22.94 4.37 -1.88
CA ASN A 314 24.31 4.15 -1.42
C ASN A 314 24.36 3.76 0.06
N LEU A 315 23.59 4.44 0.92
CA LEU A 315 23.49 4.10 2.33
C LEU A 315 22.94 2.70 2.55
N ILE A 316 21.92 2.30 1.78
CA ILE A 316 21.35 0.95 1.88
C ILE A 316 22.36 -0.09 1.42
N LYS A 317 22.98 0.06 0.25
CA LYS A 317 23.99 -0.89 -0.27
C LYS A 317 25.16 -1.09 0.70
N LEU A 318 25.55 -0.03 1.39
CA LEU A 318 26.64 -0.08 2.38
C LEU A 318 26.24 -0.78 3.68
N ARG A 319 24.99 -0.66 4.12
CA ARG A 319 24.51 -1.24 5.38
C ARG A 319 23.94 -2.64 5.22
N LEU A 320 23.06 -2.81 4.24
CA LEU A 320 22.28 -4.03 4.00
C LEU A 320 22.98 -4.89 2.96
N THR A 321 24.17 -5.37 3.30
CA THR A 321 24.94 -6.24 2.41
C THR A 321 24.34 -7.65 2.39
N PRO A 322 24.31 -8.35 1.24
CA PRO A 322 23.70 -9.68 1.12
C PRO A 322 24.25 -10.73 2.11
N ASP A 323 25.51 -10.57 2.54
CA ASP A 323 26.17 -11.51 3.45
C ASP A 323 25.75 -11.34 4.92
N THR A 324 24.92 -10.34 5.23
CA THR A 324 24.50 -10.03 6.60
C THR A 324 23.05 -10.44 6.85
N THR A 325 22.75 -10.84 8.09
CA THR A 325 21.38 -11.15 8.52
C THR A 325 20.43 -9.96 8.32
N GLU A 326 20.90 -8.74 8.63
CA GLU A 326 20.17 -7.49 8.38
C GLU A 326 19.87 -7.34 6.89
N GLY A 327 20.86 -7.56 6.02
CA GLY A 327 20.73 -7.42 4.58
C GLY A 327 19.79 -8.44 3.93
N VAL A 328 19.58 -9.61 4.52
CA VAL A 328 18.66 -10.63 4.00
C VAL A 328 17.22 -10.46 4.53
N THR A 329 17.06 -9.92 5.73
CA THR A 329 15.75 -9.89 6.41
C THR A 329 15.07 -8.51 6.38
N PHE A 330 15.83 -7.42 6.32
CA PHE A 330 15.29 -6.07 6.52
C PHE A 330 14.94 -5.35 5.21
N ARG A 331 13.69 -5.54 4.76
CA ARG A 331 13.09 -4.97 3.54
C ARG A 331 12.78 -3.45 3.51
N PRO A 332 12.33 -2.80 4.61
CA PRO A 332 11.67 -1.49 4.51
C PRO A 332 12.43 -0.36 3.78
N PRO A 333 13.77 -0.25 3.87
CA PRO A 333 14.50 0.77 3.11
C PRO A 333 14.41 0.58 1.59
N TRP A 334 14.44 -0.67 1.11
CA TRP A 334 14.27 -0.98 -0.31
C TRP A 334 12.86 -0.64 -0.79
N HIS A 335 11.83 -0.96 0.01
CA HIS A 335 10.46 -0.53 -0.28
C HIS A 335 10.33 0.97 -0.43
N ALA A 336 10.98 1.75 0.44
CA ALA A 336 10.94 3.21 0.37
C ALA A 336 11.57 3.75 -0.92
N VAL A 337 12.70 3.17 -1.37
CA VAL A 337 13.36 3.54 -2.63
C VAL A 337 12.49 3.17 -3.83
N PHE A 338 12.05 1.91 -3.95
CA PHE A 338 11.25 1.48 -5.11
C PHE A 338 9.90 2.19 -5.18
N ARG A 339 9.25 2.43 -4.04
CA ARG A 339 8.05 3.27 -3.96
C ARG A 339 8.33 4.69 -4.47
N ALA A 340 9.47 5.26 -4.11
CA ALA A 340 9.84 6.60 -4.55
C ALA A 340 10.11 6.66 -6.06
N LEU A 341 10.81 5.66 -6.61
CA LEU A 341 11.03 5.52 -8.06
C LEU A 341 9.70 5.39 -8.81
N ALA A 342 8.71 4.70 -8.24
CA ALA A 342 7.37 4.56 -8.83
C ALA A 342 6.49 5.82 -8.76
N ARG A 343 6.92 6.89 -8.06
CA ARG A 343 6.14 8.14 -7.96
C ARG A 343 6.02 8.84 -9.33
N PRO A 344 4.88 9.48 -9.62
CA PRO A 344 4.72 10.31 -10.82
C PRO A 344 5.54 11.59 -10.70
N HIS A 345 6.02 12.10 -11.85
CA HIS A 345 6.76 13.36 -11.97
C HIS A 345 8.02 13.44 -11.09
N LEU A 346 8.62 12.30 -10.75
CA LEU A 346 9.86 12.26 -9.97
C LEU A 346 10.97 13.00 -10.72
N CYS A 347 11.75 13.83 -10.03
CA CYS A 347 12.89 14.52 -10.61
C CYS A 347 14.19 13.91 -10.09
N LEU A 348 14.94 13.21 -10.95
CA LEU A 348 16.24 12.59 -10.66
C LEU A 348 17.40 13.43 -11.23
N THR A 349 17.17 14.04 -12.39
CA THR A 349 18.13 14.89 -13.10
C THR A 349 17.51 16.23 -13.49
N GLY A 350 18.33 17.13 -14.03
CA GLY A 350 17.90 18.40 -14.62
C GLY A 350 17.01 18.26 -15.86
N ASN A 351 16.80 17.04 -16.33
CA ASN A 351 16.26 16.69 -17.64
C ASN A 351 14.71 16.68 -17.72
N ARG A 352 14.16 16.44 -18.91
CA ARG A 352 12.69 16.42 -19.14
C ARG A 352 12.00 15.32 -18.31
N PRO A 353 10.67 15.43 -18.05
CA PRO A 353 9.95 14.42 -17.27
C PRO A 353 10.10 12.97 -17.78
N ALA A 354 9.99 12.73 -19.09
CA ALA A 354 10.13 11.36 -19.62
C ALA A 354 11.55 10.81 -19.47
N GLU A 355 12.58 11.66 -19.58
CA GLU A 355 13.98 11.26 -19.33
C GLU A 355 14.17 10.87 -17.85
N ASN A 356 13.53 11.58 -16.92
CA ASN A 356 13.54 11.21 -15.50
C ASN A 356 12.80 9.90 -15.23
N ASP A 357 11.68 9.64 -15.91
CA ASP A 357 10.95 8.38 -15.75
C ASP A 357 11.72 7.20 -16.34
N ALA A 358 12.35 7.37 -17.51
CA ALA A 358 13.26 6.39 -18.09
C ALA A 358 14.49 6.14 -17.21
N GLU A 359 15.05 7.19 -16.62
CA GLU A 359 16.14 7.06 -15.64
C GLU A 359 15.69 6.35 -14.36
N ALA A 360 14.47 6.60 -13.88
CA ALA A 360 13.91 5.89 -12.74
C ALA A 360 13.76 4.40 -13.02
N LEU A 361 13.32 4.03 -14.23
CA LEU A 361 13.26 2.63 -14.69
C LEU A 361 14.66 2.00 -14.77
N ALA A 362 15.62 2.69 -15.38
CA ALA A 362 17.00 2.21 -15.46
C ALA A 362 17.65 1.98 -14.08
N ILE A 363 17.40 2.88 -13.12
CA ILE A 363 17.83 2.68 -11.73
C ILE A 363 17.13 1.46 -11.14
N PHE A 364 15.83 1.30 -11.36
CA PHE A 364 15.06 0.14 -10.88
C PHE A 364 15.67 -1.17 -11.39
N ASP A 365 15.89 -1.28 -12.69
CA ASP A 365 16.45 -2.46 -13.36
C ASP A 365 17.86 -2.77 -12.86
N SER A 366 18.69 -1.75 -12.66
CA SER A 366 20.04 -1.93 -12.12
C SER A 366 20.08 -2.44 -10.68
N LEU A 367 19.02 -2.19 -9.90
CA LEU A 367 18.94 -2.58 -8.48
C LEU A 367 18.26 -3.93 -8.29
N LEU A 368 17.30 -4.27 -9.16
CA LEU A 368 16.42 -5.41 -8.98
C LEU A 368 17.17 -6.74 -8.79
N PRO A 369 18.18 -7.12 -9.61
CA PRO A 369 18.91 -8.38 -9.39
C PRO A 369 19.63 -8.44 -8.05
N SER A 370 20.22 -7.32 -7.61
CA SER A 370 20.93 -7.25 -6.33
C SER A 370 19.97 -7.39 -5.15
N VAL A 371 18.78 -6.79 -5.23
CA VAL A 371 17.77 -6.88 -4.16
C VAL A 371 17.13 -8.26 -4.14
N GLN A 372 16.83 -8.83 -5.31
CA GLN A 372 16.31 -10.19 -5.44
C GLN A 372 17.26 -11.21 -4.81
N LYS A 373 18.57 -11.08 -5.06
CA LYS A 373 19.59 -11.95 -4.45
C LYS A 373 19.71 -11.74 -2.93
N ALA A 374 19.59 -10.51 -2.45
CA ALA A 374 19.79 -10.20 -1.04
C ALA A 374 18.57 -10.58 -0.19
N VAL A 375 17.39 -10.05 -0.53
CA VAL A 375 16.21 -10.05 0.35
C VAL A 375 15.05 -10.88 -0.23
N GLY A 376 15.13 -11.23 -1.51
CA GLY A 376 14.02 -11.79 -2.27
C GLY A 376 13.03 -10.73 -2.76
N ILE A 377 12.09 -11.16 -3.60
CA ILE A 377 11.02 -10.32 -4.14
C ILE A 377 9.77 -10.52 -3.30
N ASP A 378 9.02 -9.44 -3.12
CA ASP A 378 7.67 -9.49 -2.58
C ASP A 378 6.70 -8.77 -3.52
N PRO A 379 5.39 -8.95 -3.32
CA PRO A 379 4.38 -8.33 -4.18
C PRO A 379 4.42 -6.79 -4.23
N GLU A 380 4.93 -6.13 -3.18
CA GLU A 380 5.04 -4.67 -3.13
C GLU A 380 6.12 -4.17 -4.09
N ILE A 381 7.32 -4.79 -4.07
CA ILE A 381 8.41 -4.46 -5.02
C ILE A 381 7.94 -4.69 -6.45
N PHE A 382 7.26 -5.81 -6.72
CA PHE A 382 6.68 -6.11 -8.03
C PHE A 382 5.67 -5.05 -8.49
N MET A 383 4.77 -4.61 -7.60
CA MET A 383 3.81 -3.55 -7.91
C MET A 383 4.52 -2.20 -8.21
N TYR A 384 5.58 -1.85 -7.47
CA TYR A 384 6.36 -0.65 -7.76
C TYR A 384 7.10 -0.72 -9.09
N TYR A 385 7.59 -1.91 -9.46
CA TYR A 385 8.22 -2.13 -10.76
C TYR A 385 7.22 -1.90 -11.89
N CYS A 386 6.06 -2.55 -11.82
CA CYS A 386 4.94 -2.36 -12.73
C CYS A 386 4.55 -0.88 -12.88
N ARG A 387 4.41 -0.15 -11.77
CA ARG A 387 4.08 1.29 -11.79
C ARG A 387 5.17 2.16 -12.43
N THR A 388 6.44 1.78 -12.27
CA THR A 388 7.58 2.48 -12.87
C THR A 388 7.59 2.28 -14.39
N ILE A 389 7.26 1.08 -14.87
CA ILE A 389 7.08 0.79 -16.30
C ILE A 389 5.91 1.60 -16.87
N GLN A 390 4.76 1.56 -16.21
CA GLN A 390 3.56 2.28 -16.65
C GLN A 390 3.79 3.78 -16.78
N LYS A 391 4.42 4.43 -15.79
CA LYS A 391 4.68 5.88 -15.89
C LYS A 391 5.67 6.22 -17.00
N THR A 392 6.66 5.35 -17.26
CA THR A 392 7.61 5.53 -18.36
C THR A 392 6.89 5.46 -19.70
N ALA A 393 6.02 4.47 -19.88
CA ALA A 393 5.19 4.34 -21.07
C ALA A 393 4.23 5.52 -21.27
N VAL A 394 3.58 6.00 -20.21
CA VAL A 394 2.69 7.17 -20.26
C VAL A 394 3.45 8.45 -20.62
N SER A 395 4.64 8.67 -20.05
CA SER A 395 5.47 9.83 -20.38
C SER A 395 5.96 9.78 -21.83
N GLN A 396 6.28 8.60 -22.36
CA GLN A 396 6.64 8.42 -23.77
C GLN A 396 5.44 8.68 -24.69
N LEU A 397 4.25 8.20 -24.34
CA LEU A 397 3.01 8.49 -25.07
C LEU A 397 2.72 9.99 -25.15
N ASP A 398 2.87 10.70 -24.04
CA ASP A 398 2.68 12.16 -23.97
C ASP A 398 3.67 12.90 -24.88
N GLN A 399 4.93 12.44 -24.95
CA GLN A 399 5.92 12.99 -25.88
C GLN A 399 5.55 12.75 -27.34
N LEU A 400 5.14 11.52 -27.70
CA LEU A 400 4.73 11.18 -29.06
C LEU A 400 3.52 11.99 -29.52
N GLN A 401 2.51 12.17 -28.66
CA GLN A 401 1.33 12.99 -28.96
C GLN A 401 1.70 14.45 -29.24
N LYS A 402 2.50 15.06 -28.35
CA LYS A 402 2.97 16.44 -28.54
C LYS A 402 3.81 16.61 -29.81
N SER A 403 4.56 15.58 -30.21
CA SER A 403 5.35 15.61 -31.44
C SER A 403 4.49 15.49 -32.71
N ALA A 404 3.34 14.81 -32.64
CA ALA A 404 2.39 14.66 -33.75
C ALA A 404 1.57 15.95 -33.98
N GLU A 405 1.28 16.70 -32.91
CA GLU A 405 0.54 17.97 -32.96
C GLU A 405 1.36 19.11 -33.57
N ASN A 406 2.70 19.07 -33.52
CA ASN A 406 3.57 20.12 -34.04
C ASN A 406 3.81 19.97 -35.57
N PRO A 407 3.38 20.94 -36.42
CA PRO A 407 3.49 20.85 -37.88
C PRO A 407 4.93 20.75 -38.40
N TYR A 408 5.91 21.32 -37.70
CA TYR A 408 7.31 21.35 -38.13
C TYR A 408 8.07 20.03 -37.81
N SER A 409 7.58 19.23 -36.85
CA SER A 409 8.16 17.92 -36.54
C SER A 409 7.58 16.78 -37.37
N LYS A 410 6.49 17.01 -38.13
CA LYS A 410 5.90 16.01 -39.03
C LYS A 410 6.90 15.50 -40.08
N GLN A 411 7.82 16.34 -40.52
CA GLN A 411 8.83 16.02 -41.54
C GLN A 411 10.02 15.19 -41.01
N PHE A 412 10.19 15.10 -39.68
CA PHE A 412 11.17 14.23 -39.00
C PHE A 412 10.53 13.01 -38.30
N ALA A 413 9.27 13.13 -37.86
CA ALA A 413 8.53 12.05 -37.19
C ALA A 413 8.10 10.94 -38.16
N ALA A 414 7.87 11.28 -39.43
CA ALA A 414 7.58 10.31 -40.49
C ALA A 414 8.80 9.44 -40.87
N THR A 415 10.03 9.94 -40.63
CA THR A 415 11.30 9.30 -41.01
C THR A 415 11.90 8.44 -39.90
N ALA A 416 11.39 8.52 -38.67
CA ALA A 416 11.90 7.78 -37.51
C ALA A 416 10.77 7.11 -36.69
N ALA A 417 10.12 6.08 -37.25
CA ALA A 417 9.39 5.04 -36.51
C ALA A 417 8.31 5.48 -35.47
N GLY A 418 7.72 6.68 -35.57
CA GLY A 418 6.94 7.32 -34.49
C GLY A 418 5.70 6.57 -33.96
N GLU A 419 5.09 5.65 -34.73
CA GLU A 419 3.87 4.93 -34.34
C GLU A 419 4.11 3.46 -33.95
N HIS A 420 5.18 2.86 -34.46
CA HIS A 420 5.61 1.49 -34.13
C HIS A 420 6.69 1.44 -33.05
N ALA A 421 7.28 2.59 -32.67
CA ALA A 421 8.27 2.64 -31.60
C ALA A 421 7.69 2.08 -30.28
N PRO A 422 8.44 1.22 -29.57
CA PRO A 422 8.00 0.71 -28.28
C PRO A 422 7.89 1.85 -27.26
N LEU A 423 6.89 1.78 -26.39
CA LEU A 423 6.68 2.78 -25.34
C LEU A 423 7.77 2.74 -24.25
N VAL A 424 8.52 1.65 -24.22
CA VAL A 424 9.65 1.40 -23.32
C VAL A 424 10.82 0.94 -24.19
N ALA A 425 11.95 1.63 -24.13
CA ALA A 425 13.10 1.37 -25.00
C ALA A 425 13.62 -0.08 -24.89
N VAL A 426 13.59 -0.66 -23.68
CA VAL A 426 14.05 -2.02 -23.38
C VAL A 426 12.85 -2.96 -23.12
N ARG A 427 11.84 -2.90 -24.00
CA ARG A 427 10.56 -3.61 -23.84
C ARG A 427 10.73 -5.10 -23.55
N GLU A 428 11.56 -5.80 -24.31
CA GLU A 428 11.69 -7.26 -24.24
C GLU A 428 12.30 -7.73 -22.91
N ASP A 429 13.37 -7.08 -22.45
CA ASP A 429 14.02 -7.42 -21.17
C ASP A 429 13.08 -7.11 -20.00
N VAL A 430 12.39 -5.97 -20.07
CA VAL A 430 11.39 -5.57 -19.06
C VAL A 430 10.24 -6.58 -19.01
N LEU A 431 9.70 -6.96 -20.17
CA LEU A 431 8.61 -7.92 -20.28
C LEU A 431 9.00 -9.29 -19.71
N THR A 432 10.19 -9.78 -20.07
CA THR A 432 10.75 -11.03 -19.55
C THR A 432 10.86 -10.97 -18.03
N SER A 433 11.45 -9.89 -17.51
CA SER A 433 11.61 -9.68 -16.08
C SER A 433 10.26 -9.66 -15.35
N VAL A 434 9.27 -8.89 -15.81
CA VAL A 434 7.95 -8.82 -15.14
C VAL A 434 7.26 -10.19 -15.14
N LYS A 435 7.31 -10.95 -16.24
CA LYS A 435 6.72 -12.29 -16.33
C LYS A 435 7.38 -13.27 -15.36
N GLU A 436 8.71 -13.26 -15.26
CA GLU A 436 9.46 -14.09 -14.31
C GLU A 436 9.14 -13.75 -12.85
N LEU A 437 9.04 -12.46 -12.53
CA LEU A 437 8.65 -12.00 -11.20
C LEU A 437 7.23 -12.47 -10.85
N PHE A 438 6.28 -12.29 -11.76
CA PHE A 438 4.90 -12.73 -11.54
C PHE A 438 4.84 -14.24 -11.35
N ALA A 439 5.49 -15.01 -12.22
CA ALA A 439 5.57 -16.47 -12.11
C ALA A 439 6.20 -16.93 -10.80
N THR A 440 7.19 -16.21 -10.28
CA THR A 440 7.81 -16.48 -8.97
C THR A 440 6.84 -16.21 -7.81
N LEU A 441 6.08 -15.13 -7.90
CA LEU A 441 5.11 -14.73 -6.87
C LEU A 441 3.89 -15.65 -6.80
N THR A 442 3.47 -16.21 -7.94
CA THR A 442 2.31 -17.10 -8.04
C THR A 442 2.66 -18.59 -7.96
N ARG A 443 3.89 -18.94 -7.52
CA ARG A 443 4.24 -20.36 -7.32
C ARG A 443 3.41 -20.95 -6.17
N PRO A 444 2.76 -22.10 -6.37
CA PRO A 444 2.05 -22.78 -5.30
C PRO A 444 3.02 -23.27 -4.25
N VAL A 445 2.59 -23.30 -2.99
CA VAL A 445 3.36 -23.94 -1.92
C VAL A 445 3.33 -25.46 -2.15
N GLU A 446 4.50 -26.08 -2.35
CA GLU A 446 4.61 -27.53 -2.43
C GLU A 446 4.15 -28.14 -1.11
N GLN A 447 2.92 -28.67 -1.08
CA GLN A 447 2.45 -29.46 0.05
C GLN A 447 3.27 -30.74 0.10
N GLN A 448 4.16 -30.86 1.09
CA GLN A 448 4.75 -32.16 1.41
C GLN A 448 3.59 -33.11 1.73
N GLN A 449 3.25 -33.99 0.79
CA GLN A 449 2.37 -35.13 1.04
C GLN A 449 2.95 -35.91 2.21
N GLN A 450 2.35 -35.75 3.40
CA GLN A 450 2.59 -36.66 4.49
C GLN A 450 2.01 -38.01 4.10
N ASN A 451 2.85 -38.85 3.50
CA ASN A 451 2.69 -40.30 3.56
C ASN A 451 2.90 -40.71 5.04
N GLY A 452 1.85 -40.56 5.83
CA GLY A 452 1.81 -40.96 7.24
C GLY A 452 0.38 -41.37 7.57
N GLY A 453 0.10 -42.67 7.44
CA GLY A 453 -1.19 -43.25 7.81
C GLY A 453 -1.49 -42.98 9.29
N GLY A 454 -2.46 -42.11 9.53
CA GLY A 454 -3.02 -41.85 10.85
C GLY A 454 -4.45 -41.37 10.69
N SER A 455 -5.40 -42.28 10.90
CA SER A 455 -6.82 -41.96 11.03
C SER A 455 -7.04 -41.05 12.24
N GLY A 456 -7.00 -39.75 11.99
CA GLY A 456 -7.47 -38.72 12.91
C GLY A 456 -7.99 -37.57 12.08
N SER A 457 -9.30 -37.31 12.16
CA SER A 457 -9.96 -36.13 11.60
C SER A 457 -9.51 -34.87 12.35
N GLY A 458 -8.22 -34.54 12.24
CA GLY A 458 -7.63 -33.30 12.72
C GLY A 458 -7.79 -32.25 11.63
N ALA A 459 -8.42 -31.13 11.95
CA ALA A 459 -8.58 -29.98 11.06
C ALA A 459 -7.25 -29.70 10.33
N LEU A 460 -7.19 -30.06 9.05
CA LEU A 460 -6.06 -29.76 8.17
C LEU A 460 -5.82 -28.26 8.28
N LEU A 461 -4.63 -27.89 8.74
CA LEU A 461 -4.16 -26.51 8.66
C LEU A 461 -4.21 -26.15 7.18
N ASP A 462 -5.19 -25.32 6.82
CA ASP A 462 -5.38 -24.78 5.50
C ASP A 462 -4.20 -23.84 5.20
N VAL A 463 -3.12 -24.44 4.70
CA VAL A 463 -1.89 -23.74 4.35
C VAL A 463 -2.21 -22.79 3.19
N PRO A 464 -1.78 -21.51 3.24
CA PRO A 464 -2.00 -20.60 2.14
C PRO A 464 -1.57 -21.22 0.80
N PRO A 465 -2.39 -21.10 -0.26
CA PRO A 465 -2.10 -21.75 -1.54
C PRO A 465 -0.82 -21.21 -2.20
N LEU A 466 -0.43 -19.98 -1.86
CA LEU A 466 0.72 -19.27 -2.43
C LEU A 466 1.72 -18.85 -1.35
N LEU A 467 3.00 -18.76 -1.72
CA LEU A 467 4.07 -18.25 -0.84
C LEU A 467 3.92 -16.76 -0.51
N HIS A 468 3.28 -16.00 -1.40
CA HIS A 468 3.08 -14.56 -1.27
C HIS A 468 1.60 -14.21 -1.46
N ASN A 469 1.10 -13.27 -0.66
CA ASN A 469 -0.28 -12.81 -0.80
C ASN A 469 -0.43 -11.88 -2.01
N ILE A 470 -1.21 -12.32 -3.00
CA ILE A 470 -1.48 -11.56 -4.21
C ILE A 470 -2.88 -10.97 -4.12
N VAL A 471 -2.94 -9.67 -3.85
CA VAL A 471 -4.21 -8.95 -3.74
C VAL A 471 -4.67 -8.39 -5.10
N PRO A 472 -5.96 -8.06 -5.28
CA PRO A 472 -6.49 -7.52 -6.54
C PRO A 472 -5.74 -6.31 -7.10
N ALA A 473 -5.16 -5.46 -6.24
CA ALA A 473 -4.35 -4.32 -6.66
C ALA A 473 -3.09 -4.73 -7.45
N HIS A 474 -2.45 -5.86 -7.10
CA HIS A 474 -1.29 -6.38 -7.82
C HIS A 474 -1.69 -6.87 -9.20
N LEU A 475 -2.81 -7.59 -9.30
CA LEU A 475 -3.34 -8.15 -10.55
C LEU A 475 -3.76 -7.03 -11.51
N HIS A 476 -4.50 -6.03 -11.01
CA HIS A 476 -4.88 -4.86 -11.81
C HIS A 476 -3.65 -4.12 -12.35
N THR A 477 -2.66 -3.89 -11.49
CA THR A 477 -1.42 -3.20 -11.87
C THR A 477 -0.63 -4.03 -12.89
N TYR A 478 -0.56 -5.36 -12.73
CA TYR A 478 0.12 -6.23 -13.69
C TYR A 478 -0.58 -6.24 -15.04
N MET A 479 -1.90 -6.44 -15.08
CA MET A 479 -2.72 -6.42 -16.30
C MET A 479 -2.54 -5.11 -17.08
N ARG A 480 -2.56 -3.96 -16.39
CA ARG A 480 -2.29 -2.66 -17.02
C ARG A 480 -0.86 -2.58 -17.58
N THR A 481 0.12 -3.13 -16.87
CA THR A 481 1.53 -3.12 -17.33
C THR A 481 1.68 -3.91 -18.61
N LEU A 482 1.08 -5.10 -18.69
CA LEU A 482 1.07 -5.91 -19.91
C LEU A 482 0.41 -5.17 -21.08
N ALA A 483 -0.68 -4.45 -20.83
CA ALA A 483 -1.31 -3.61 -21.85
C ALA A 483 -0.38 -2.48 -22.33
N PHE A 484 0.36 -1.81 -21.44
CA PHE A 484 1.36 -0.81 -21.84
C PHE A 484 2.57 -1.41 -22.58
N LEU A 485 2.89 -2.67 -22.30
CA LEU A 485 3.89 -3.44 -23.02
C LEU A 485 3.32 -4.10 -24.28
N GLU A 486 2.03 -3.95 -24.59
CA GLU A 486 1.38 -4.51 -25.77
C GLU A 486 1.57 -6.04 -25.91
N ASP A 487 1.59 -6.79 -24.80
CA ASP A 487 1.65 -8.26 -24.79
C ASP A 487 0.27 -8.85 -24.46
N VAL A 488 -0.49 -9.20 -25.51
CA VAL A 488 -1.84 -9.76 -25.40
C VAL A 488 -1.82 -11.18 -24.85
N ASP A 489 -0.87 -12.02 -25.28
CA ASP A 489 -0.79 -13.42 -24.85
C ASP A 489 -0.56 -13.51 -23.33
N ALA A 490 0.35 -12.70 -22.80
CA ALA A 490 0.57 -12.60 -21.36
C ALA A 490 -0.65 -12.06 -20.61
N MET A 491 -1.46 -11.19 -21.22
CA MET A 491 -2.74 -10.76 -20.62
C MET A 491 -3.75 -11.90 -20.56
N VAL A 492 -3.82 -12.73 -21.60
CA VAL A 492 -4.66 -13.94 -21.60
C VAL A 492 -4.18 -14.91 -20.52
N ASP A 493 -2.88 -15.13 -20.40
CA ASP A 493 -2.30 -15.99 -19.35
C ASP A 493 -2.61 -15.48 -17.94
N ALA A 494 -2.48 -14.16 -17.71
CA ALA A 494 -2.82 -13.53 -16.44
C ALA A 494 -4.31 -13.68 -16.13
N MET A 495 -5.20 -13.50 -17.12
CA MET A 495 -6.64 -13.67 -16.95
C MET A 495 -7.01 -15.12 -16.65
N ARG A 496 -6.42 -16.08 -17.39
CA ARG A 496 -6.58 -17.51 -17.15
C ARG A 496 -6.15 -17.90 -15.74
N TRP A 497 -5.02 -17.38 -15.26
CA TRP A 497 -4.59 -17.61 -13.89
C TRP A 497 -5.59 -17.06 -12.86
N MET A 498 -6.10 -15.83 -13.06
CA MET A 498 -7.09 -15.23 -12.16
C MET A 498 -8.37 -16.06 -12.09
N LEU A 499 -8.91 -16.48 -13.22
CA LEU A 499 -10.15 -17.25 -13.27
C LEU A 499 -9.99 -18.66 -12.67
N ARG A 500 -8.85 -19.32 -12.89
CA ARG A 500 -8.56 -20.63 -12.25
C ARG A 500 -8.40 -20.53 -10.73
N ASN A 501 -7.99 -19.37 -10.22
CA ASN A 501 -7.79 -19.12 -8.80
C ASN A 501 -8.84 -18.17 -8.22
N TRP A 502 -10.04 -18.11 -8.81
CA TRP A 502 -11.05 -17.10 -8.47
C TRP A 502 -11.39 -17.11 -6.97
N ALA A 503 -11.51 -18.28 -6.33
CA ALA A 503 -11.85 -18.38 -4.91
C ALA A 503 -10.79 -17.75 -4.00
N TYR A 504 -9.51 -17.92 -4.34
CA TYR A 504 -8.41 -17.26 -3.63
C TYR A 504 -8.45 -15.75 -3.83
N VAL A 505 -8.67 -15.30 -5.07
CA VAL A 505 -8.72 -13.87 -5.40
C VAL A 505 -9.91 -13.18 -4.72
N ASP A 506 -11.05 -13.87 -4.62
CA ASP A 506 -12.25 -13.36 -3.96
C ASP A 506 -12.04 -13.22 -2.45
N GLU A 507 -11.43 -14.22 -1.81
CA GLU A 507 -11.07 -14.14 -0.39
C GLU A 507 -10.11 -12.96 -0.12
N GLU A 508 -9.10 -12.75 -0.98
CA GLU A 508 -8.20 -11.59 -0.88
C GLU A 508 -8.89 -10.25 -1.18
N ALA A 509 -9.93 -10.25 -2.01
CA ALA A 509 -10.73 -9.07 -2.30
C ALA A 509 -11.64 -8.68 -1.14
N GLU A 510 -12.30 -9.65 -0.51
CA GLU A 510 -13.13 -9.43 0.68
C GLU A 510 -12.32 -8.82 1.83
N ARG A 511 -11.05 -9.23 1.98
CA ARG A 511 -10.11 -8.62 2.95
C ARG A 511 -9.92 -7.11 2.71
N GLN A 512 -10.09 -6.64 1.48
CA GLN A 512 -10.00 -5.22 1.10
C GLN A 512 -11.36 -4.48 1.11
N SER A 513 -12.44 -5.10 1.63
CA SER A 513 -13.78 -4.48 1.64
C SER A 513 -14.28 -4.18 0.23
N SER A 514 -15.11 -3.15 0.08
CA SER A 514 -15.57 -2.54 -1.18
C SER A 514 -14.46 -2.33 -2.23
N ARG A 515 -13.22 -2.05 -1.81
CA ARG A 515 -12.10 -1.78 -2.73
C ARG A 515 -11.61 -3.02 -3.48
N GLY A 516 -11.70 -4.21 -2.87
CA GLY A 516 -11.21 -5.45 -3.48
C GLY A 516 -12.01 -5.86 -4.72
N PRO A 517 -13.34 -6.07 -4.60
CA PRO A 517 -14.19 -6.40 -5.74
C PRO A 517 -14.17 -5.32 -6.83
N ALA A 518 -14.10 -4.04 -6.44
CA ALA A 518 -13.92 -2.94 -7.39
C ALA A 518 -12.62 -3.06 -8.21
N LEU A 519 -11.52 -3.53 -7.60
CA LEU A 519 -10.25 -3.76 -8.30
C LEU A 519 -10.29 -5.00 -9.20
N ILE A 520 -11.03 -6.06 -8.82
CA ILE A 520 -11.30 -7.19 -9.72
C ILE A 520 -12.04 -6.69 -10.97
N ALA A 521 -13.14 -5.95 -10.78
CA ALA A 521 -13.92 -5.39 -11.87
C ALA A 521 -13.07 -4.49 -12.79
N LYS A 522 -12.22 -3.63 -12.22
CA LYS A 522 -11.26 -2.81 -12.99
C LYS A 522 -10.25 -3.65 -13.77
N THR A 523 -9.86 -4.81 -13.27
CA THR A 523 -8.95 -5.74 -13.97
C THR A 523 -9.64 -6.39 -15.16
N LEU A 524 -10.89 -6.83 -14.99
CA LEU A 524 -11.72 -7.35 -16.08
C LEU A 524 -11.96 -6.28 -17.16
N CYS A 525 -12.22 -5.03 -16.76
CA CYS A 525 -12.35 -3.90 -17.69
C CYS A 525 -11.05 -3.67 -18.49
N ALA A 526 -9.90 -3.65 -17.81
CA ALA A 526 -8.61 -3.47 -18.46
C ALA A 526 -8.34 -4.58 -19.50
N PHE A 527 -8.62 -5.83 -19.16
CA PHE A 527 -8.48 -6.95 -20.08
C PHE A 527 -9.41 -6.81 -21.29
N ARG A 528 -10.70 -6.50 -21.07
CA ARG A 528 -11.68 -6.37 -22.16
C ARG A 528 -11.32 -5.24 -23.13
N ILE A 529 -10.81 -4.11 -22.64
CA ILE A 529 -10.44 -2.97 -23.49
C ILE A 529 -9.20 -3.26 -24.34
N PHE A 530 -8.17 -3.91 -23.77
CA PHE A 530 -6.85 -4.00 -24.43
C PHE A 530 -6.54 -5.36 -25.06
N ALA A 531 -7.23 -6.43 -24.66
CA ALA A 531 -7.00 -7.79 -25.18
C ALA A 531 -8.23 -8.38 -25.89
N ALA A 532 -9.46 -8.13 -25.44
CA ALA A 532 -10.66 -8.77 -26.00
C ALA A 532 -11.30 -8.02 -27.19
N GLY A 533 -10.51 -7.29 -27.97
CA GLY A 533 -10.98 -6.60 -29.18
C GLY A 533 -11.26 -7.59 -30.34
N PRO A 534 -12.10 -7.22 -31.32
CA PRO A 534 -12.41 -8.10 -32.46
C PRO A 534 -11.15 -8.53 -33.23
N GLY A 535 -10.86 -9.83 -33.23
CA GLY A 535 -9.72 -10.43 -33.93
C GLY A 535 -8.37 -10.32 -33.22
N VAL A 536 -8.34 -9.91 -31.95
CA VAL A 536 -7.12 -9.81 -31.14
C VAL A 536 -6.82 -11.13 -30.41
N ILE A 537 -7.83 -11.74 -29.79
CA ILE A 537 -7.76 -13.10 -29.23
C ILE A 537 -8.36 -14.11 -30.21
N THR A 538 -7.88 -15.36 -30.16
CA THR A 538 -8.47 -16.43 -30.98
C THR A 538 -9.86 -16.81 -30.45
N PRO A 539 -10.77 -17.30 -31.31
CA PRO A 539 -12.08 -17.79 -30.88
C PRO A 539 -11.97 -18.87 -29.78
N GLU A 540 -10.98 -19.76 -29.90
CA GLU A 540 -10.70 -20.81 -28.91
C GLU A 540 -10.33 -20.23 -27.54
N GLN A 541 -9.48 -19.19 -27.50
CA GLN A 541 -9.13 -18.51 -26.25
C GLN A 541 -10.35 -17.79 -25.65
N ALA A 542 -11.20 -17.18 -26.49
CA ALA A 542 -12.42 -16.52 -26.03
C ALA A 542 -13.39 -17.51 -25.39
N GLU A 543 -13.63 -18.65 -26.05
CA GLU A 543 -14.49 -19.72 -25.53
C GLU A 543 -13.93 -20.33 -24.23
N GLU A 544 -12.62 -20.56 -24.14
CA GLU A 544 -11.97 -21.03 -22.90
C GLU A 544 -12.22 -20.04 -21.73
N LEU A 545 -11.99 -18.75 -21.96
CA LEU A 545 -12.15 -17.73 -20.92
C LEU A 545 -13.61 -17.54 -20.52
N ASP A 546 -14.56 -17.63 -21.46
CA ASP A 546 -15.99 -17.56 -21.17
C ASP A 546 -16.47 -18.76 -20.35
N ALA A 547 -15.95 -19.97 -20.64
CA ALA A 547 -16.23 -21.15 -19.83
C ALA A 547 -15.73 -21.00 -18.38
N LEU A 548 -14.48 -20.55 -18.20
CA LEU A 548 -13.89 -20.30 -16.88
C LEU A 548 -14.63 -19.17 -16.14
N MET A 549 -15.05 -18.11 -16.83
CA MET A 549 -15.88 -17.06 -16.24
C MET A 549 -17.24 -17.60 -15.79
N GLY A 550 -17.85 -18.52 -16.56
CA GLY A 550 -19.11 -19.16 -16.19
C GLY A 550 -19.02 -19.95 -14.88
N GLU A 551 -17.87 -20.58 -14.59
CA GLU A 551 -17.61 -21.24 -13.31
C GLU A 551 -17.47 -20.23 -12.16
N ALA A 552 -16.66 -19.19 -12.35
CA ALA A 552 -16.46 -18.13 -11.37
C ALA A 552 -17.76 -17.35 -11.10
N ALA A 553 -18.62 -17.17 -12.09
CA ALA A 553 -19.92 -16.50 -11.97
C ALA A 553 -20.89 -17.27 -11.06
N LYS A 554 -20.94 -18.60 -11.20
CA LYS A 554 -21.84 -19.45 -10.40
C LYS A 554 -21.48 -19.47 -8.92
N ALA A 555 -20.20 -19.37 -8.60
CA ALA A 555 -19.70 -19.59 -7.25
C ALA A 555 -19.25 -18.30 -6.53
N GLY A 556 -18.66 -17.34 -7.25
CA GLY A 556 -18.14 -16.07 -6.72
C GLY A 556 -18.85 -14.81 -7.25
N GLY A 557 -19.87 -14.94 -8.10
CA GLY A 557 -20.63 -13.80 -8.62
C GLY A 557 -19.86 -12.90 -9.59
N TRP A 558 -18.75 -13.37 -10.16
CA TRP A 558 -17.99 -12.62 -11.16
C TRP A 558 -18.78 -12.51 -12.48
N ARG A 559 -18.60 -11.40 -13.21
CA ARG A 559 -19.24 -11.19 -14.51
C ARG A 559 -18.32 -10.45 -15.46
N TRP A 560 -18.52 -10.64 -16.75
CA TRP A 560 -17.88 -9.77 -17.74
C TRP A 560 -18.46 -8.35 -17.66
N PRO A 561 -17.61 -7.31 -17.81
CA PRO A 561 -18.03 -5.92 -17.73
C PRO A 561 -18.89 -5.53 -18.93
N GLU A 562 -19.88 -4.67 -18.67
CA GLU A 562 -20.75 -4.09 -19.69
C GLU A 562 -20.08 -2.86 -20.33
N PRO A 563 -20.55 -2.38 -21.51
CA PRO A 563 -19.97 -1.20 -22.16
C PRO A 563 -19.87 0.04 -21.25
N ASP A 564 -20.88 0.27 -20.40
CA ASP A 564 -20.89 1.38 -19.43
C ASP A 564 -19.78 1.24 -18.36
N ASP A 565 -19.48 0.01 -17.94
CA ASP A 565 -18.38 -0.27 -17.00
C ASP A 565 -17.02 0.07 -17.63
N LEU A 566 -16.85 -0.23 -18.92
CA LEU A 566 -15.64 0.08 -19.68
C LEU A 566 -15.43 1.59 -19.81
N ASP A 567 -16.49 2.32 -20.16
CA ASP A 567 -16.49 3.77 -20.28
C ASP A 567 -16.18 4.46 -18.95
N HIS A 568 -16.81 4.00 -17.87
CA HIS A 568 -16.51 4.48 -16.52
C HIS A 568 -15.04 4.22 -16.16
N TYR A 569 -14.53 3.03 -16.46
CA TYR A 569 -13.13 2.69 -16.19
C TYR A 569 -12.15 3.63 -16.91
N VAL A 570 -12.36 3.90 -18.20
CA VAL A 570 -11.50 4.81 -18.98
C VAL A 570 -11.53 6.23 -18.40
N ARG A 571 -12.73 6.75 -18.08
CA ARG A 571 -12.91 8.10 -17.51
C ARG A 571 -12.37 8.22 -16.08
N SER A 572 -12.35 7.12 -15.33
CA SER A 572 -11.86 7.11 -13.93
C SER A 572 -10.33 7.24 -13.81
N ASP A 573 -9.56 7.06 -14.90
CA ASP A 573 -8.11 7.25 -14.85
C ASP A 573 -7.73 8.73 -14.91
N LEU A 574 -7.57 9.34 -13.73
CA LEU A 574 -7.19 10.75 -13.56
C LEU A 574 -5.90 11.15 -14.30
N ARG A 575 -5.00 10.20 -14.59
CA ARG A 575 -3.75 10.49 -15.33
C ARG A 575 -3.95 10.47 -16.85
N GLY A 576 -5.11 10.03 -17.32
CA GLY A 576 -5.43 9.84 -18.74
C GLY A 576 -4.56 8.79 -19.43
N GLY A 577 -3.88 7.93 -18.69
CA GLY A 577 -3.00 6.90 -19.26
C GLY A 577 -3.82 5.85 -20.04
N THR A 578 -4.93 5.40 -19.46
CA THR A 578 -5.86 4.44 -20.08
C THR A 578 -6.43 4.96 -21.40
N LEU A 579 -6.93 6.20 -21.42
CA LEU A 579 -7.50 6.81 -22.63
C LEU A 579 -6.47 6.94 -23.76
N ARG A 580 -5.26 7.42 -23.43
CA ARG A 580 -4.17 7.52 -24.42
C ARG A 580 -3.77 6.16 -24.98
N LEU A 581 -3.68 5.15 -24.11
CA LEU A 581 -3.37 3.79 -24.54
C LEU A 581 -4.49 3.23 -25.44
N GLN A 582 -5.75 3.45 -25.07
CA GLN A 582 -6.90 3.02 -25.87
C GLN A 582 -6.89 3.65 -27.27
N HIS A 583 -6.62 4.95 -27.38
CA HIS A 583 -6.46 5.62 -28.68
C HIS A 583 -5.36 4.98 -29.52
N ARG A 584 -4.22 4.63 -28.92
CA ARG A 584 -3.12 3.95 -29.62
C ARG A 584 -3.54 2.59 -30.17
N TYR A 585 -4.25 1.78 -29.37
CA TYR A 585 -4.78 0.48 -29.82
C TYR A 585 -5.78 0.64 -30.97
N HIS A 586 -6.69 1.60 -30.89
CA HIS A 586 -7.66 1.87 -31.96
C HIS A 586 -6.97 2.28 -33.25
N MET A 587 -6.01 3.20 -33.18
CA MET A 587 -5.24 3.65 -34.35
C MET A 587 -4.54 2.49 -35.05
N ARG A 588 -3.89 1.60 -34.29
CA ARG A 588 -3.23 0.42 -34.87
C ARG A 588 -4.22 -0.56 -35.49
N TRP A 589 -5.33 -0.83 -34.81
CA TRP A 589 -6.37 -1.70 -35.37
C TRP A 589 -6.89 -1.17 -36.71
N PHE A 590 -7.19 0.13 -36.81
CA PHE A 590 -7.61 0.75 -38.08
C PHE A 590 -6.54 0.60 -39.18
N GLN A 591 -5.26 0.80 -38.85
CA GLN A 591 -4.15 0.64 -39.80
C GLN A 591 -4.00 -0.81 -40.26
N GLU A 592 -4.13 -1.78 -39.37
CA GLU A 592 -4.10 -3.21 -39.72
C GLU A 592 -5.27 -3.60 -40.62
N GLN A 593 -6.46 -3.09 -40.36
CA GLN A 593 -7.62 -3.31 -41.24
C GLN A 593 -7.38 -2.73 -42.63
N GLN A 594 -6.85 -1.51 -42.72
CA GLN A 594 -6.48 -0.91 -44.02
C GLN A 594 -5.41 -1.74 -44.75
N ARG A 595 -4.40 -2.24 -44.05
CA ARG A 595 -3.37 -3.13 -44.62
C ARG A 595 -3.97 -4.45 -45.12
N ARG A 596 -4.86 -5.07 -44.35
CA ARG A 596 -5.55 -6.30 -44.75
C ARG A 596 -6.43 -6.07 -45.99
N GLN A 597 -7.17 -4.95 -46.03
CA GLN A 597 -7.97 -4.57 -47.20
C GLN A 597 -7.09 -4.31 -48.44
N GLN A 598 -5.95 -3.62 -48.28
CA GLN A 598 -4.99 -3.43 -49.37
C GLN A 598 -4.37 -4.75 -49.84
N GLN A 599 -4.03 -5.66 -48.92
CA GLN A 599 -3.50 -6.98 -49.28
C GLN A 599 -4.55 -7.82 -50.02
N GLN A 600 -5.81 -7.81 -49.57
CA GLN A 600 -6.91 -8.47 -50.27
C GLN A 600 -7.16 -7.86 -51.66
N GLN A 601 -7.15 -6.53 -51.79
CA GLN A 601 -7.25 -5.87 -53.10
C GLN A 601 -6.08 -6.22 -54.03
N ASN A 602 -4.85 -6.25 -53.51
CA ASN A 602 -3.66 -6.66 -54.27
C ASN A 602 -3.69 -8.13 -54.67
N GLN A 603 -4.26 -9.00 -53.83
CA GLN A 603 -4.41 -10.42 -54.12
C GLN A 603 -5.49 -10.65 -55.20
N ILE A 604 -6.64 -9.98 -55.10
CA ILE A 604 -7.68 -9.98 -56.15
C ILE A 604 -7.12 -9.45 -57.47
N TYR A 605 -6.32 -8.37 -57.44
CA TYR A 605 -5.68 -7.84 -58.64
C TYR A 605 -4.69 -8.84 -59.26
N ARG A 606 -3.86 -9.52 -58.45
CA ARG A 606 -2.95 -10.57 -58.93
C ARG A 606 -3.68 -11.77 -59.53
N GLU A 607 -4.78 -12.21 -58.91
CA GLU A 607 -5.60 -13.31 -59.42
C GLU A 607 -6.27 -12.90 -60.76
N SER A 608 -6.74 -11.66 -60.89
CA SER A 608 -7.32 -11.14 -62.15
C SER A 608 -6.32 -10.97 -63.30
N VAL A 609 -5.03 -10.72 -63.01
CA VAL A 609 -3.97 -10.58 -64.03
C VAL A 609 -3.46 -11.95 -64.49
N VAL A 610 -3.55 -12.99 -63.66
CA VAL A 610 -3.18 -14.36 -64.03
C VAL A 610 -4.26 -15.02 -64.91
N ASP A 611 -5.53 -14.63 -64.77
CA ASP A 611 -6.62 -15.11 -65.63
C ASP A 611 -6.66 -14.45 -67.03
N ASP A 612 -5.94 -13.34 -67.25
CA ASP A 612 -5.85 -12.64 -68.55
C ASP A 612 -4.63 -13.09 -69.40
N GLU A 613 -3.76 -13.96 -68.86
CA GLU A 613 -2.72 -14.68 -69.61
C GLU A 613 -3.15 -16.13 -69.93
N GLY A 614 -4.29 -16.27 -70.60
CA GLY A 614 -4.65 -17.52 -71.31
C GLY A 614 -3.67 -17.83 -72.46
N PRO A 615 -3.46 -19.12 -72.83
CA PRO A 615 -2.40 -19.54 -73.73
C PRO A 615 -2.58 -18.92 -75.12
N ARG A 616 -1.62 -18.09 -75.55
CA ARG A 616 -1.50 -17.69 -76.95
C ARG A 616 -1.20 -18.93 -77.78
N ALA A 617 -2.25 -19.45 -78.42
CA ALA A 617 -2.17 -20.48 -79.44
C ALA A 617 -1.18 -20.04 -80.53
N GLY A 618 -0.10 -20.80 -80.66
CA GLY A 618 0.79 -20.75 -81.81
C GLY A 618 0.13 -21.45 -83.00
N ALA A 619 -0.34 -20.65 -83.96
CA ALA A 619 -0.59 -21.07 -85.33
C ALA A 619 -0.19 -19.91 -86.24
N VAL A 620 1.02 -19.97 -86.80
CA VAL A 620 1.39 -19.97 -88.23
C VAL A 620 2.84 -20.41 -88.33
#